data_AF-A0A6P9A8M6-F1
#
_entry.id   AF-A0A6P9A8M6-F1
#
_cell.length_a   1.000
_cell.length_b   1.000
_cell.length_c   1.000
_cell.angle_alpha   90.00
_cell.angle_beta   90.00
_cell.angle_gamma   90.00
#
_symmetry.space_group_name_H-M   'P 1'
#
loop_
_entity.id
_entity.type
_entity.pdbx_description
1 polymer ?
#
loop_
_entity_poly.entity_id
_entity_poly.type
_entity_poly.pdbx_seq_one_letter_code
_entity_poly.pdbx_strand_id
1 'polypeptide(L)'
;MASKGGPMVMGTDGTDFSHRQRVATHYLLSAQSKSRLKYCIFFHYLLFFAMLAKLSADILDRIDVFILEIEELQIPQPLWWEYLWCISLLLSFLGLSAARKNKISLMKRYMLGIVLFGIGPVLYAAGYYFQEAWQYIRTGDTEDLHLWQGFPYALLWFAFIILALQVHFFSLYFAWSLVQAWKARGAAKSK
;
A
#
# COMPACT_ATOMS: atom_id res chain seq x y z
N MET A 1 38.71 -12.58 11.86
CA MET A 1 39.43 -12.42 13.14
C MET A 1 38.88 -11.18 13.84
N ALA A 2 38.11 -11.35 14.91
CA ALA A 2 37.66 -10.25 15.76
C ALA A 2 38.84 -9.80 16.64
N SER A 3 39.11 -8.50 16.70
CA SER A 3 40.23 -7.92 17.44
C SER A 3 40.06 -8.15 18.95
N LYS A 4 40.89 -9.05 19.50
CA LYS A 4 41.04 -9.31 20.94
C LYS A 4 41.79 -8.16 21.65
N GLY A 5 41.23 -6.95 21.65
CA GLY A 5 41.88 -5.83 22.36
C GLY A 5 41.36 -4.42 22.07
N GLY A 6 40.23 -4.28 21.37
CA GLY A 6 39.58 -2.97 21.26
C GLY A 6 39.06 -2.50 22.63
N PRO A 7 39.00 -1.17 22.88
CA PRO A 7 38.51 -0.65 24.15
C PRO A 7 37.11 -1.21 24.45
N MET A 8 37.03 -2.05 25.48
CA MET A 8 35.76 -2.55 25.98
C MET A 8 35.03 -1.41 26.68
N VAL A 9 33.74 -1.27 26.38
CA VAL A 9 32.85 -0.35 27.11
C VAL A 9 32.94 -0.70 28.59
N MET A 10 33.22 0.29 29.46
CA MET A 10 33.33 0.07 30.90
C MET A 10 32.07 -0.63 31.43
N GLY A 11 32.26 -1.75 32.15
CA GLY A 11 31.18 -2.52 32.77
C GLY A 11 30.70 -3.76 32.00
N THR A 12 31.45 -4.24 30.99
CA THR A 12 31.02 -5.36 30.14
C THR A 12 32.19 -6.33 29.93
N ASP A 13 32.02 -7.62 30.23
CA ASP A 13 33.06 -8.67 30.11
C ASP A 13 33.16 -9.29 28.70
N GLY A 14 32.37 -8.78 27.74
CA GLY A 14 32.33 -9.23 26.35
C GLY A 14 31.56 -10.54 26.12
N THR A 15 31.01 -11.17 27.16
CA THR A 15 30.21 -12.41 27.04
C THR A 15 28.78 -12.15 26.51
N ASP A 16 28.35 -10.89 26.52
CA ASP A 16 27.00 -10.44 26.11
C ASP A 16 26.87 -10.12 24.61
N PHE A 17 27.89 -10.43 23.80
CA PHE A 17 27.91 -10.13 22.36
C PHE A 17 26.70 -10.70 21.61
N SER A 18 26.30 -11.93 21.95
CA SER A 18 25.18 -12.64 21.31
C SER A 18 23.84 -11.95 21.60
N HIS A 19 23.66 -11.48 22.84
CA HIS A 19 22.49 -10.71 23.26
C HIS A 19 22.46 -9.34 22.56
N ARG A 20 23.58 -8.61 22.53
CA ARG A 20 23.68 -7.31 21.83
C ARG A 20 23.38 -7.43 20.35
N GLN A 21 23.93 -8.45 19.69
CA GLN A 21 23.71 -8.67 18.26
C GLN A 21 22.23 -8.94 17.97
N ARG A 22 21.58 -9.81 18.75
CA ARG A 22 20.14 -10.08 18.61
C ARG A 22 19.28 -8.83 18.79
N VAL A 23 19.57 -8.03 19.82
CA VAL A 23 18.86 -6.77 20.08
C VAL A 23 19.05 -5.78 18.93
N ALA A 24 20.29 -5.62 18.43
CA ALA A 24 20.59 -4.75 17.29
C ALA A 24 19.84 -5.16 16.01
N THR A 25 19.78 -6.46 15.70
CA THR A 25 19.03 -6.97 14.54
C THR A 25 17.54 -6.64 14.63
N HIS A 26 16.94 -6.72 15.83
CA HIS A 26 15.53 -6.37 16.03
C HIS A 26 15.25 -4.88 15.78
N TYR A 27 16.12 -3.99 16.26
CA TYR A 27 15.99 -2.54 16.01
C TYR A 27 16.18 -2.21 14.54
N LEU A 28 17.16 -2.83 13.88
CA LEU A 28 17.40 -2.67 12.44
C LEU A 28 16.17 -3.09 11.63
N LEU A 29 15.62 -4.28 11.89
CA LEU A 29 14.43 -4.79 11.20
C LEU A 29 13.22 -3.87 11.39
N SER A 30 13.00 -3.39 12.62
CA SER A 30 11.90 -2.45 12.88
C SER A 30 12.13 -1.11 12.19
N ALA A 31 13.35 -0.58 12.17
CA ALA A 31 13.64 0.71 11.53
C ALA A 31 13.47 0.61 10.01
N GLN A 32 14.02 -0.44 9.40
CA GLN A 32 13.93 -0.68 7.96
C GLN A 32 12.49 -0.90 7.51
N SER A 33 11.72 -1.73 8.23
CA SER A 33 10.32 -1.99 7.89
C SER A 33 9.44 -0.76 8.04
N LYS A 34 9.73 0.13 9.01
CA LYS A 34 9.03 1.43 9.11
C LYS A 34 9.32 2.33 7.91
N SER A 35 10.58 2.41 7.50
CA SER A 35 10.97 3.22 6.34
C SER A 35 10.28 2.70 5.08
N ARG A 36 10.35 1.39 4.84
CA ARG A 36 9.70 0.74 3.69
C ARG A 36 8.18 0.88 3.69
N LEU A 37 7.53 0.74 4.85
CA LEU A 37 6.10 1.00 4.96
C LEU A 37 5.74 2.45 4.60
N LYS A 38 6.56 3.44 4.98
CA LYS A 38 6.34 4.84 4.57
C LYS A 38 6.45 5.01 3.05
N TYR A 39 7.39 4.33 2.39
CA TYR A 39 7.48 4.34 0.94
C TYR A 39 6.25 3.71 0.29
N CYS A 40 5.76 2.57 0.80
CA CYS A 40 4.51 1.99 0.31
C CYS A 40 3.33 2.96 0.46
N ILE A 41 3.23 3.63 1.60
CA ILE A 41 2.21 4.67 1.81
C ILE A 41 2.40 5.82 0.82
N PHE A 42 3.62 6.29 0.59
CA PHE A 42 3.88 7.33 -0.41
C PHE A 42 3.42 6.92 -1.82
N PHE A 43 3.74 5.71 -2.28
CA PHE A 43 3.26 5.21 -3.58
C PHE A 43 1.74 5.02 -3.61
N HIS A 44 1.13 4.65 -2.48
CA HIS A 44 -0.32 4.61 -2.37
C HIS A 44 -0.94 6.01 -2.54
N TYR A 45 -0.33 7.06 -1.98
CA TYR A 45 -0.75 8.44 -2.22
C TYR A 45 -0.61 8.83 -3.70
N LEU A 46 0.45 8.42 -4.40
CA LEU A 46 0.59 8.68 -5.84
C LEU A 46 -0.54 8.01 -6.66
N LEU A 47 -0.82 6.73 -6.38
CA LEU A 47 -1.94 6.03 -7.01
C LEU A 47 -3.29 6.66 -6.66
N PHE A 48 -3.44 7.16 -5.44
CA PHE A 48 -4.62 7.90 -5.03
C PHE A 48 -4.80 9.18 -5.83
N PHE A 49 -3.76 9.97 -6.05
CA PHE A 49 -3.88 11.16 -6.89
C PHE A 49 -4.22 10.82 -8.34
N ALA A 50 -3.72 9.71 -8.88
CA ALA A 50 -4.13 9.21 -10.20
C ALA A 50 -5.62 8.83 -10.22
N MET A 51 -6.11 8.11 -9.21
CA MET A 51 -7.53 7.78 -9.05
C MET A 51 -8.37 9.06 -8.89
N LEU A 52 -7.93 10.00 -8.05
CA LEU A 52 -8.63 11.27 -7.82
C LEU A 52 -8.70 12.12 -9.09
N ALA A 53 -7.65 12.13 -9.92
CA ALA A 53 -7.67 12.80 -11.21
C ALA A 53 -8.67 12.18 -12.20
N LYS A 54 -8.93 10.87 -12.09
CA LYS A 54 -10.02 10.22 -12.84
C LYS A 54 -11.38 10.58 -12.26
N LEU A 55 -11.52 10.53 -10.93
CA LEU A 55 -12.78 10.85 -10.24
C LEU A 55 -13.16 12.34 -10.29
N SER A 56 -12.22 13.22 -10.63
CA SER A 56 -12.43 14.66 -10.61
C SER A 56 -13.54 15.11 -11.56
N ALA A 57 -13.66 14.50 -12.75
CA ALA A 57 -14.72 14.81 -13.69
C ALA A 57 -16.12 14.65 -13.06
N ASP A 58 -16.42 13.48 -12.50
CA ASP A 58 -17.68 13.23 -11.80
C ASP A 58 -17.85 14.11 -10.55
N ILE A 59 -16.78 14.41 -9.82
CA ILE A 59 -16.86 15.31 -8.66
C ILE A 59 -17.24 16.73 -9.09
N LEU A 60 -16.64 17.24 -10.17
CA LEU A 60 -16.91 18.56 -10.73
C LEU A 60 -18.36 18.67 -11.24
N ASP A 61 -18.85 17.65 -11.93
CA ASP A 61 -20.23 17.58 -12.38
C ASP A 61 -21.22 17.64 -11.21
N ARG A 62 -20.93 16.93 -10.11
CA ARG A 62 -21.80 16.92 -8.91
C ARG A 62 -21.84 18.25 -8.16
N ILE A 63 -20.84 19.12 -8.35
CA ILE A 63 -20.81 20.47 -7.77
C ILE A 63 -21.22 21.55 -8.77
N ASP A 64 -21.77 21.16 -9.92
CA ASP A 64 -22.24 22.05 -10.99
C ASP A 64 -21.13 22.95 -11.58
N VAL A 65 -19.91 22.41 -11.69
CA VAL A 65 -18.76 23.08 -12.29
C VAL A 65 -18.41 22.42 -13.61
N PHE A 66 -18.63 23.15 -14.72
CA PHE A 66 -18.31 22.67 -16.07
C PHE A 66 -16.96 23.19 -16.56
N ILE A 67 -16.08 22.26 -16.96
CA ILE A 67 -14.79 22.57 -17.58
C ILE A 67 -14.72 21.81 -18.90
N LEU A 68 -14.72 22.54 -20.02
CA LEU A 68 -14.84 21.96 -21.36
C LEU A 68 -13.71 20.97 -21.66
N GLU A 69 -12.47 21.30 -21.29
CA GLU A 69 -11.30 20.45 -21.53
C GLU A 69 -11.38 19.11 -20.77
N ILE A 70 -12.08 19.08 -19.63
CA ILE A 70 -12.27 17.84 -18.86
C ILE A 70 -13.38 17.00 -19.49
N GLU A 71 -14.44 17.64 -19.97
CA GLU A 71 -15.53 16.95 -20.66
C GLU A 71 -15.08 16.34 -21.99
N GLU A 72 -14.23 17.03 -22.74
CA GLU A 72 -13.63 16.54 -23.99
C GLU A 72 -12.77 15.28 -23.80
N LEU A 73 -12.26 15.03 -22.58
CA LEU A 73 -11.53 13.80 -22.27
C LEU A 73 -12.45 12.57 -22.22
N GLN A 74 -13.77 12.76 -22.17
CA GLN A 74 -14.77 11.69 -22.15
C GLN A 74 -14.43 10.60 -21.13
N ILE A 75 -14.05 11.04 -19.92
CA ILE A 75 -13.59 10.14 -18.86
C ILE A 75 -14.75 9.22 -18.46
N PRO A 76 -14.57 7.88 -18.48
CA PRO A 76 -15.66 6.97 -18.14
C PRO A 76 -16.15 7.18 -16.71
N GLN A 77 -17.46 7.09 -16.54
CA GLN A 77 -18.12 7.30 -15.26
C GLN A 77 -17.59 6.33 -14.19
N PRO A 78 -17.40 6.80 -12.95
CA PRO A 78 -16.82 5.99 -11.89
C PRO A 78 -17.76 4.95 -11.35
N LEU A 79 -17.19 3.77 -11.10
CA LEU A 79 -17.85 2.70 -10.39
C LEU A 79 -17.61 2.83 -8.87
N TRP A 80 -18.53 2.27 -8.08
CA TRP A 80 -18.47 2.33 -6.62
C TRP A 80 -17.16 1.81 -6.01
N TRP A 81 -16.51 0.84 -6.65
CA TRP A 81 -15.25 0.28 -6.16
C TRP A 81 -14.13 1.32 -6.12
N GLU A 82 -14.14 2.31 -7.03
CA GLU A 82 -13.14 3.38 -7.11
C GLU A 82 -13.21 4.27 -5.87
N TYR A 83 -14.42 4.69 -5.48
CA TYR A 83 -14.63 5.45 -4.24
C TYR A 83 -14.34 4.62 -2.99
N LEU A 84 -14.72 3.34 -2.97
CA LEU A 84 -14.40 2.45 -1.86
C LEU A 84 -12.89 2.29 -1.70
N TRP A 85 -12.15 2.24 -2.81
CA TRP A 85 -10.70 2.17 -2.79
C TRP A 85 -10.06 3.42 -2.20
N CYS A 86 -10.59 4.61 -2.50
CA CYS A 86 -10.14 5.88 -1.94
C CYS A 86 -10.20 5.94 -0.40
N ILE A 87 -11.10 5.19 0.24
CA ILE A 87 -11.17 5.08 1.72
C ILE A 87 -9.86 4.51 2.29
N SER A 88 -9.18 3.64 1.56
CA SER A 88 -7.93 3.02 2.02
C SER A 88 -6.80 4.04 2.26
N LEU A 89 -6.84 5.21 1.61
CA LEU A 89 -5.90 6.29 1.87
C LEU A 89 -6.03 6.81 3.30
N LEU A 90 -7.26 7.00 3.80
CA LEU A 90 -7.51 7.50 5.15
C LEU A 90 -6.95 6.54 6.22
N LEU A 91 -6.87 5.26 5.91
CA LEU A 91 -6.33 4.25 6.82
C LEU A 91 -4.81 4.39 6.99
N SER A 92 -4.11 5.04 6.05
CA SER A 92 -2.68 5.32 6.18
C SER A 92 -2.32 6.12 7.44
N PHE A 93 -3.21 6.98 7.93
CA PHE A 93 -3.04 7.70 9.20
C PHE A 93 -2.89 6.73 10.38
N LEU A 94 -3.65 5.63 10.38
CA LEU A 94 -3.52 4.57 11.39
C LEU A 94 -2.16 3.88 11.29
N GLY A 95 -1.70 3.56 10.07
CA GLY A 95 -0.40 2.94 9.81
C GLY A 95 0.78 3.81 10.27
N LEU A 96 0.76 5.10 9.90
CA LEU A 96 1.79 6.07 10.31
C LEU A 96 1.79 6.32 11.82
N SER A 97 0.61 6.47 12.43
CA SER A 97 0.46 6.63 13.89
C SER A 97 0.94 5.40 14.64
N ALA A 98 0.61 4.20 14.16
CA ALA A 98 1.09 2.94 14.70
C ALA A 98 2.62 2.82 14.61
N ALA A 99 3.21 3.15 13.46
CA ALA A 99 4.66 3.12 13.24
C ALA A 99 5.41 4.12 14.13
N ARG A 100 4.86 5.32 14.36
CA ARG A 100 5.42 6.32 15.27
C ARG A 100 5.39 5.84 16.72
N LYS A 101 4.26 5.30 17.17
CA LYS A 101 4.02 4.92 18.57
C LYS A 101 4.38 3.46 18.90
N ASN A 102 4.82 2.66 17.92
CA ASN A 102 4.98 1.20 18.02
C ASN A 102 3.72 0.48 18.55
N LYS A 103 2.53 0.94 18.15
CA LYS A 103 1.25 0.41 18.66
C LYS A 103 0.73 -0.72 17.78
N ILE A 104 0.83 -1.96 18.28
CA ILE A 104 0.39 -3.17 17.57
C ILE A 104 -1.09 -3.14 17.21
N SER A 105 -1.96 -2.70 18.13
CA SER A 105 -3.41 -2.65 17.89
C SER A 105 -3.78 -1.73 16.71
N LEU A 106 -3.16 -0.55 16.63
CA LEU A 106 -3.35 0.37 15.51
C LEU A 106 -2.81 -0.22 14.20
N MET A 107 -1.66 -0.90 14.23
CA MET A 107 -1.11 -1.54 13.04
C MET A 107 -2.03 -2.66 12.52
N LYS A 108 -2.62 -3.47 13.40
CA LYS A 108 -3.60 -4.48 13.02
C LYS A 108 -4.86 -3.87 12.38
N ARG A 109 -5.35 -2.75 12.93
CA ARG A 109 -6.49 -2.01 12.34
C ARG A 109 -6.15 -1.46 10.96
N TYR A 110 -4.95 -0.91 10.79
CA TYR A 110 -4.44 -0.50 9.47
C TYR A 110 -4.39 -1.67 8.49
N MET A 111 -3.83 -2.82 8.89
CA MET A 111 -3.77 -4.02 8.04
C MET A 111 -5.16 -4.50 7.62
N LEU A 112 -6.10 -4.59 8.55
CA LEU A 112 -7.49 -4.94 8.24
C LEU A 112 -8.11 -3.96 7.24
N GLY A 113 -7.87 -2.66 7.46
CA GLY A 113 -8.31 -1.62 6.55
C GLY A 113 -7.76 -1.77 5.12
N ILE A 114 -6.46 -2.07 4.97
CA ILE A 114 -5.85 -2.31 3.66
C ILE A 114 -6.43 -3.55 2.99
N VAL A 115 -6.74 -4.61 3.74
CA VAL A 115 -7.39 -5.80 3.16
C VAL A 115 -8.79 -5.45 2.64
N LEU A 116 -9.60 -4.78 3.46
CA LEU A 116 -11.01 -4.51 3.12
C LEU A 116 -11.19 -3.42 2.07
N PHE A 117 -10.44 -2.32 2.16
CA PHE A 117 -10.62 -1.14 1.31
C PHE A 117 -9.49 -0.95 0.29
N GLY A 118 -8.32 -1.56 0.48
CA GLY A 118 -7.22 -1.47 -0.49
C GLY A 118 -7.26 -2.63 -1.49
N ILE A 119 -7.27 -3.87 -0.99
CA ILE A 119 -7.24 -5.09 -1.80
C ILE A 119 -8.64 -5.47 -2.29
N GLY A 120 -9.65 -5.44 -1.41
CA GLY A 120 -11.02 -5.84 -1.73
C GLY A 120 -11.60 -5.19 -2.99
N PRO A 121 -11.63 -3.84 -3.09
CA PRO A 121 -12.19 -3.16 -4.27
C PRO A 121 -11.41 -3.43 -5.55
N VAL A 122 -10.08 -3.60 -5.44
CA VAL A 122 -9.20 -3.88 -6.59
C VAL A 122 -9.38 -5.31 -7.10
N LEU A 123 -9.63 -6.28 -6.22
CA LEU A 123 -9.99 -7.64 -6.62
C LEU A 123 -11.37 -7.70 -7.27
N TYR A 124 -12.34 -6.93 -6.75
CA TYR A 124 -13.64 -6.78 -7.40
C TYR A 124 -13.47 -6.19 -8.81
N ALA A 125 -12.68 -5.12 -8.96
CA ALA A 125 -12.38 -4.51 -10.25
C ALA A 125 -11.71 -5.50 -11.21
N ALA A 126 -10.75 -6.29 -10.73
CA ALA A 126 -10.10 -7.32 -11.53
C ALA A 126 -11.10 -8.34 -12.08
N GLY A 127 -12.05 -8.80 -11.26
CA GLY A 127 -13.14 -9.68 -11.72
C GLY A 127 -14.08 -9.01 -12.72
N TYR A 128 -14.45 -7.75 -12.46
CA TYR A 128 -15.33 -6.96 -13.32
C TYR A 128 -14.75 -6.77 -14.73
N TYR A 129 -13.47 -6.40 -14.83
CA TYR A 129 -12.81 -6.12 -16.12
C TYR A 129 -12.17 -7.36 -16.77
N PHE A 130 -12.20 -8.53 -16.12
CA PHE A 130 -11.45 -9.71 -16.56
C PHE A 130 -11.82 -10.16 -17.97
N GLN A 131 -13.12 -10.24 -18.26
CA GLN A 131 -13.61 -10.77 -19.54
C GLN A 131 -13.15 -9.91 -20.73
N GLU A 132 -13.32 -8.59 -20.64
CA GLU A 132 -12.89 -7.65 -21.68
C GLU A 132 -11.37 -7.66 -21.87
N ALA A 133 -10.61 -7.65 -20.77
CA ALA A 133 -9.16 -7.73 -20.85
C ALA A 133 -8.70 -9.05 -21.49
N TRP A 134 -9.33 -10.16 -21.12
CA TRP A 134 -9.02 -11.48 -21.66
C TRP A 134 -9.37 -11.61 -23.15
N GLN A 135 -10.52 -11.08 -23.56
CA GLN A 135 -10.93 -11.00 -24.97
C GLN A 135 -9.88 -10.25 -25.77
N TYR A 136 -9.53 -9.02 -25.37
CA TYR A 136 -8.53 -8.21 -26.06
C TYR A 136 -7.18 -8.93 -26.17
N ILE A 137 -6.67 -9.49 -25.07
CA ILE A 137 -5.38 -10.19 -25.05
C ILE A 137 -5.37 -11.39 -26.02
N ARG A 138 -6.51 -12.09 -26.15
CA ARG A 138 -6.60 -13.32 -26.94
C ARG A 138 -6.83 -13.05 -28.43
N THR A 139 -7.68 -12.10 -28.76
CA THR A 139 -8.14 -11.87 -30.15
C THR A 139 -7.50 -10.63 -30.77
N GLY A 140 -7.03 -9.68 -29.97
CA GLY A 140 -6.61 -8.35 -30.43
C GLY A 140 -7.78 -7.47 -30.90
N ASP A 141 -9.01 -7.95 -30.72
CA ASP A 141 -10.23 -7.30 -31.21
C ASP A 141 -10.73 -6.24 -30.22
N THR A 142 -11.28 -5.16 -30.76
CA THR A 142 -11.81 -4.02 -30.01
C THR A 142 -13.28 -3.72 -30.30
N GLU A 143 -13.93 -4.42 -31.25
CA GLU A 143 -15.28 -4.09 -31.72
C GLU A 143 -16.33 -4.08 -30.59
N ASP A 144 -16.23 -5.03 -29.65
CA ASP A 144 -17.18 -5.17 -28.53
C ASP A 144 -16.64 -4.67 -27.17
N LEU A 145 -15.50 -3.96 -27.17
CA LEU A 145 -14.84 -3.55 -25.94
C LEU A 145 -15.16 -2.11 -25.56
N HIS A 146 -15.22 -1.84 -24.25
CA HIS A 146 -15.29 -0.46 -23.79
C HIS A 146 -13.91 0.21 -23.97
N LEU A 147 -13.87 1.27 -24.78
CA LEU A 147 -12.66 2.03 -25.06
C LEU A 147 -12.69 3.40 -24.37
N TRP A 148 -11.53 3.84 -23.90
CA TRP A 148 -11.31 5.23 -23.51
C TRP A 148 -10.15 5.81 -24.31
N GLN A 149 -10.40 6.87 -25.06
CA GLN A 149 -9.41 7.51 -25.95
C GLN A 149 -8.74 6.52 -26.92
N GLY A 150 -9.50 5.54 -27.41
CA GLY A 150 -9.00 4.49 -28.33
C GLY A 150 -8.26 3.34 -27.67
N PHE A 151 -8.10 3.32 -26.34
CA PHE A 151 -7.46 2.23 -25.60
C PHE A 151 -8.49 1.34 -24.90
N PRO A 152 -8.29 0.00 -24.84
CA PRO A 152 -9.14 -0.89 -24.07
C PRO A 152 -9.15 -0.50 -22.59
N TYR A 153 -10.31 -0.06 -22.09
CA TYR A 153 -10.44 0.50 -20.76
C TYR A 153 -10.08 -0.52 -19.67
N ALA A 154 -10.48 -1.78 -19.88
CA ALA A 154 -10.12 -2.90 -19.01
C ALA A 154 -8.60 -3.03 -18.83
N LEU A 155 -7.79 -2.86 -19.88
CA LEU A 155 -6.33 -2.96 -19.78
C LEU A 155 -5.71 -1.83 -18.97
N LEU A 156 -6.21 -0.60 -19.14
CA LEU A 156 -5.77 0.55 -18.35
C LEU A 156 -6.05 0.30 -16.86
N TRP A 157 -7.20 -0.28 -16.54
CA TRP A 157 -7.48 -0.69 -15.17
C TRP A 157 -6.59 -1.82 -14.68
N PHE A 158 -6.29 -2.83 -15.49
CA PHE A 158 -5.37 -3.89 -15.08
C PHE A 158 -3.97 -3.36 -14.76
N ALA A 159 -3.47 -2.35 -15.49
CA ALA A 159 -2.22 -1.69 -15.14
C ALA A 159 -2.29 -1.04 -13.74
N PHE A 160 -3.37 -0.31 -13.44
CA PHE A 160 -3.59 0.27 -12.11
C PHE A 160 -3.73 -0.81 -11.02
N ILE A 161 -4.52 -1.85 -11.28
CA ILE A 161 -4.80 -2.97 -10.36
C ILE A 161 -3.49 -3.66 -9.95
N ILE A 162 -2.61 -3.95 -10.91
CA ILE A 162 -1.32 -4.61 -10.63
C ILE A 162 -0.46 -3.75 -9.71
N LEU A 163 -0.33 -2.45 -10.02
CA LEU A 163 0.44 -1.51 -9.20
C LEU A 163 -0.16 -1.36 -7.79
N ALA A 164 -1.48 -1.23 -7.69
CA ALA A 164 -2.19 -1.11 -6.43
C ALA A 164 -2.02 -2.37 -5.56
N LEU A 165 -2.18 -3.57 -6.13
CA LEU A 165 -1.95 -4.83 -5.43
C LEU A 165 -0.51 -4.95 -4.96
N GLN A 166 0.47 -4.59 -5.79
CA GLN A 166 1.88 -4.62 -5.41
C GLN A 166 2.14 -3.72 -4.20
N VAL A 167 1.66 -2.47 -4.22
CA VAL A 167 1.80 -1.52 -3.12
C VAL A 167 1.12 -2.03 -1.85
N HIS A 168 -0.09 -2.60 -1.95
CA HIS A 168 -0.84 -3.09 -0.80
C HIS A 168 -0.24 -4.37 -0.21
N PHE A 169 0.23 -5.31 -1.03
CA PHE A 169 0.92 -6.50 -0.53
C PHE A 169 2.22 -6.16 0.19
N PHE A 170 3.04 -5.25 -0.35
CA PHE A 170 4.23 -4.78 0.36
C PHE A 170 3.88 -4.03 1.64
N SER A 171 2.81 -3.22 1.64
CA SER A 171 2.30 -2.56 2.85
C SER A 171 1.97 -3.56 3.95
N LEU A 172 1.23 -4.63 3.63
CA LEU A 172 0.89 -5.70 4.56
C LEU A 172 2.12 -6.47 5.03
N TYR A 173 3.06 -6.78 4.13
CA TYR A 173 4.30 -7.47 4.47
C TYR A 173 5.15 -6.69 5.48
N PHE A 174 5.35 -5.39 5.25
CA PHE A 174 6.12 -4.55 6.18
C PHE A 174 5.35 -4.27 7.47
N ALA A 175 4.03 -4.09 7.42
CA ALA A 175 3.19 -3.96 8.61
C ALA A 175 3.25 -5.22 9.49
N TRP A 176 3.20 -6.41 8.87
CA TRP A 176 3.34 -7.68 9.57
C TRP A 176 4.72 -7.83 10.21
N SER A 177 5.78 -7.50 9.47
CA SER A 177 7.17 -7.50 9.98
C SER A 177 7.32 -6.61 11.22
N LEU A 178 6.67 -5.44 11.23
CA LEU A 178 6.63 -4.54 12.39
C LEU A 178 5.87 -5.13 13.57
N VAL A 179 4.72 -5.75 13.34
CA VAL A 179 3.95 -6.42 14.40
C VAL A 179 4.80 -7.50 15.08
N GLN A 180 5.51 -8.32 14.31
CA GLN A 180 6.38 -9.36 14.86
C GLN A 180 7.55 -8.76 15.66
N ALA A 181 8.21 -7.72 15.12
CA ALA A 181 9.31 -7.05 15.81
C ALA A 181 8.87 -6.43 17.15
N TRP A 182 7.69 -5.80 17.19
CA TRP A 182 7.20 -5.15 18.42
C TRP A 182 6.70 -6.13 19.46
N LYS A 183 6.11 -7.27 19.05
CA LYS A 183 5.72 -8.35 19.95
C LYS A 183 6.94 -8.98 20.63
N ALA A 184 7.99 -9.28 19.86
CA ALA A 184 9.23 -9.84 20.40
C ALA A 184 9.84 -8.93 21.48
N ARG A 185 9.81 -7.60 21.27
CA ARG A 185 10.25 -6.62 22.27
C ARG A 185 9.35 -6.61 23.52
N GLY A 186 8.03 -6.71 23.35
CA GLY A 186 7.10 -6.75 24.49
C GLY A 186 7.31 -7.98 25.37
N ALA A 187 7.50 -9.15 24.76
CA ALA A 187 7.79 -10.39 25.48
C ALA A 187 9.13 -10.35 26.24
N ALA A 188 10.16 -9.70 25.69
CA ALA A 188 11.45 -9.53 26.34
C ALA A 188 11.44 -8.56 27.55
N LYS A 189 10.42 -7.68 27.67
CA LYS A 189 10.25 -6.79 28.83
C LYS A 189 9.46 -7.42 29.98
N SER A 190 8.76 -8.53 29.72
CA SER A 190 7.91 -9.21 30.70
C SER A 190 8.60 -10.41 31.36
N LYS A 191 9.81 -10.73 30.93
CA LYS A 191 10.71 -11.70 31.56
C LYS A 191 11.78 -10.94 32.33
#